data_AF-A0A6N7MG89-F1
#
_entry.id   AF-A0A6N7MG89-F1
#
_cell.length_a   1.000
_cell.length_b   1.000
_cell.length_c   1.000
_cell.angle_alpha   90.00
_cell.angle_beta   90.00
_cell.angle_gamma   90.00
#
_symmetry.space_group_name_H-M   'P 1'
#
loop_
_entity.id
_entity.type
_entity.pdbx_description
1 polymer ?
#
loop_
_entity_poly.entity_id
_entity_poly.type
_entity_poly.pdbx_seq_one_letter_code
_entity_poly.pdbx_strand_id
1 'polypeptide(L)'
;MFSEHPKGLFVAFFANMGERFGFYTMIAIFNLFLQAKYGYNAAEAGQIYGIFLFFVYFLPLFGGIIADKVLGYGKTISIGLVVMFAGYFLLALPTTMNSGLMLVILALGVISLGTGLFKGNLQALVGNMYDDPKYSSKRDVAFNIFYMGINI
;
A
#
# COMPACT_ATOMS: atom_id res chain seq x y z
N MET A 1 12.92 -21.85 -2.59
CA MET A 1 12.96 -20.55 -1.88
C MET A 1 11.98 -20.50 -0.71
N PHE A 2 10.68 -20.80 -0.88
CA PHE A 2 9.68 -20.66 0.20
C PHE A 2 9.44 -21.88 1.09
N SER A 3 9.87 -23.08 0.68
CA SER A 3 9.54 -24.37 1.34
C SER A 3 10.04 -24.49 2.78
N GLU A 4 11.04 -23.70 3.12
CA GLU A 4 11.72 -23.68 4.41
C GLU A 4 11.26 -22.56 5.36
N HIS A 5 10.29 -21.76 4.91
CA HIS A 5 9.72 -20.62 5.61
C HIS A 5 8.25 -20.89 6.00
N PRO A 6 7.71 -20.17 6.99
CA PRO A 6 6.28 -20.15 7.26
C PRO A 6 5.48 -19.87 5.98
N LYS A 7 4.40 -20.60 5.75
CA LYS A 7 3.52 -20.42 4.58
C LYS A 7 3.01 -18.99 4.43
N GLY A 8 2.90 -18.26 5.55
CA GLY A 8 2.53 -16.85 5.56
C GLY A 8 3.51 -15.92 4.84
N LEU A 9 4.81 -16.27 4.75
CA LEU A 9 5.78 -15.47 3.98
C LEU A 9 5.41 -15.43 2.50
N PHE A 10 4.96 -16.55 1.93
CA PHE A 10 4.56 -16.61 0.52
C PHE A 10 3.38 -15.65 0.26
N VAL A 11 2.36 -15.67 1.12
CA VAL A 11 1.22 -14.77 1.02
C VAL A 11 1.65 -13.31 1.19
N ALA A 12 2.49 -13.02 2.19
CA ALA A 12 2.99 -11.68 2.45
C ALA A 12 3.84 -11.14 1.28
N PHE A 13 4.65 -11.99 0.66
CA PHE A 13 5.44 -11.65 -0.52
C PHE A 13 4.55 -11.18 -1.67
N PHE A 14 3.57 -11.99 -2.09
CA PHE A 14 2.70 -11.64 -3.21
C PHE A 14 1.77 -10.46 -2.89
N ALA A 15 1.30 -10.36 -1.65
CA ALA A 15 0.51 -9.21 -1.22
C ALA A 15 1.32 -7.91 -1.31
N ASN A 16 2.58 -7.93 -0.82
CA ASN A 16 3.47 -6.77 -0.88
C ASN A 16 3.84 -6.41 -2.32
N MET A 17 4.18 -7.41 -3.14
CA MET A 17 4.48 -7.21 -4.56
C MET A 17 3.29 -6.59 -5.31
N GLY A 18 2.08 -7.12 -5.12
CA GLY A 18 0.88 -6.60 -5.77
C GLY A 18 0.56 -5.16 -5.35
N GLU A 19 0.68 -4.83 -4.06
CA GLU A 19 0.49 -3.46 -3.57
C GLU A 19 1.53 -2.50 -4.17
N ARG A 20 2.81 -2.90 -4.20
CA ARG A 20 3.89 -2.08 -4.77
C ARG A 20 3.72 -1.87 -6.27
N PHE A 21 3.36 -2.91 -7.00
CA PHE A 21 3.06 -2.83 -8.42
C PHE A 21 1.97 -1.80 -8.70
N GLY A 22 0.83 -1.88 -8.00
CA GLY A 22 -0.27 -0.93 -8.16
C GLY A 22 0.12 0.50 -7.80
N PHE A 23 0.83 0.67 -6.68
CA PHE A 23 1.29 1.97 -6.21
C PHE A 23 2.26 2.62 -7.20
N TYR A 24 3.31 1.90 -7.61
CA TYR A 24 4.32 2.43 -8.53
C TYR A 24 3.75 2.71 -9.92
N THR A 25 2.86 1.85 -10.43
CA THR A 25 2.19 2.08 -11.70
C THR A 25 1.33 3.34 -11.66
N MET A 26 0.57 3.54 -10.59
CA MET A 26 -0.28 4.72 -10.44
C MET A 26 0.56 6.00 -10.38
N ILE A 27 1.56 6.06 -9.49
CA ILE A 27 2.36 7.29 -9.32
C ILE A 27 3.21 7.63 -10.55
N ALA A 28 3.63 6.64 -11.34
CA ALA A 28 4.44 6.84 -12.53
C ALA A 28 3.75 7.74 -13.57
N ILE A 29 2.42 7.66 -13.66
CA ILE A 29 1.62 8.44 -14.62
C ILE A 29 0.74 9.50 -13.96
N PHE A 30 0.67 9.55 -12.63
CA PHE A 30 -0.32 10.37 -11.91
C PHE A 30 -0.20 11.87 -12.21
N ASN A 31 1.01 12.44 -12.19
CA ASN A 31 1.20 13.85 -12.52
C ASN A 31 0.87 14.15 -13.99
N LEU A 32 1.18 13.22 -14.90
CA LEU A 32 0.83 13.37 -16.32
C LEU A 32 -0.68 13.34 -16.50
N PHE A 33 -1.37 12.45 -15.77
CA PHE A 33 -2.82 12.37 -15.75
C PHE A 33 -3.46 13.68 -15.27
N LEU A 34 -2.96 14.26 -14.17
CA LEU A 34 -3.51 15.53 -13.66
C LEU A 34 -3.34 16.68 -14.66
N GLN A 35 -2.15 16.79 -15.26
CA GLN A 35 -1.87 17.82 -16.26
C GLN A 35 -2.72 17.64 -17.53
N ALA A 36 -2.81 16.41 -18.05
CA ALA A 36 -3.53 16.12 -19.28
C ALA A 36 -5.06 16.22 -19.14
N LYS A 37 -5.62 15.77 -18.01
CA LYS A 37 -7.07 15.69 -17.81
C LYS A 37 -7.71 16.95 -17.21
N TYR A 38 -6.95 17.69 -16.39
CA TYR A 38 -7.44 18.87 -15.66
C TYR A 38 -6.72 20.16 -16.04
N GLY A 39 -5.72 20.11 -16.92
CA GLY A 39 -4.98 21.30 -17.36
C GLY A 39 -4.07 21.89 -16.29
N TYR A 40 -3.79 21.14 -15.22
CA TYR A 40 -2.92 21.60 -14.14
C TYR A 40 -1.50 21.82 -14.61
N ASN A 41 -0.83 22.80 -14.02
CA ASN A 41 0.61 22.96 -14.19
C ASN A 41 1.38 21.99 -13.27
N ALA A 42 2.70 21.91 -13.45
CA ALA A 42 3.55 21.00 -12.69
C ALA A 42 3.53 21.26 -11.17
N ALA A 43 3.37 22.52 -10.74
CA ALA A 43 3.32 22.86 -9.33
C ALA A 43 1.99 22.41 -8.69
N GLU A 44 0.86 22.62 -9.35
CA GLU A 44 -0.46 22.19 -8.90
C GLU A 44 -0.56 20.66 -8.79
N ALA A 45 -0.12 19.94 -9.84
CA ALA A 45 -0.07 18.49 -9.82
C ALA A 45 0.89 17.98 -8.72
N GLY A 46 2.04 18.63 -8.58
CA GLY A 46 3.02 18.32 -7.54
C GLY A 46 2.49 18.50 -6.11
N GLN A 47 1.63 19.49 -5.87
CA GLN A 47 0.98 19.66 -4.56
C GLN A 47 0.07 18.49 -4.21
N ILE A 48 -0.79 18.05 -5.15
CA ILE A 48 -1.68 16.90 -4.92
C ILE A 48 -0.86 15.63 -4.69
N TYR A 49 0.17 15.41 -5.50
CA TYR A 49 1.10 14.31 -5.33
C TYR A 49 1.77 14.31 -3.96
N GLY A 50 2.27 15.48 -3.51
CA GLY A 50 2.93 15.63 -2.22
C GLY A 50 2.00 15.37 -1.05
N ILE A 51 0.76 15.89 -1.11
CA ILE A 51 -0.27 15.63 -0.09
C ILE A 51 -0.62 14.14 -0.03
N PHE A 52 -0.79 13.50 -1.19
CA PHE A 52 -1.04 12.07 -1.27
C PHE A 52 0.09 11.26 -0.62
N LEU A 53 1.36 11.55 -0.97
CA LEU A 53 2.51 10.89 -0.37
C LEU A 53 2.58 11.10 1.14
N PHE A 54 2.31 12.33 1.62
CA PHE A 54 2.27 12.62 3.05
C PHE A 54 1.33 11.66 3.78
N PHE A 55 0.08 11.49 3.29
CA PHE A 55 -0.87 10.58 3.92
C PHE A 55 -0.45 9.11 3.83
N VAL A 56 0.14 8.68 2.71
CA VAL A 56 0.67 7.32 2.54
C VAL A 56 1.75 6.98 3.57
N TYR A 57 2.56 7.95 4.00
CA TYR A 57 3.58 7.75 5.03
C TYR A 57 3.08 8.02 6.45
N PHE A 58 2.09 8.90 6.62
CA PHE A 58 1.57 9.29 7.93
C PHE A 58 0.55 8.29 8.49
N LEU A 59 -0.40 7.84 7.66
CA LEU A 59 -1.48 6.94 8.10
C LEU A 59 -1.03 5.56 8.60
N PRO A 60 0.10 4.97 8.14
CA PRO A 60 0.64 3.74 8.72
C PRO A 60 0.85 3.79 10.24
N LEU A 61 1.12 4.95 10.83
CA LEU A 61 1.24 5.11 12.28
C LEU A 61 -0.07 4.73 12.99
N PHE A 62 -1.20 5.20 12.48
CA PHE A 62 -2.52 4.88 13.02
C PHE A 62 -2.91 3.44 12.70
N GLY A 63 -2.57 2.95 11.52
CA GLY A 63 -2.79 1.56 11.14
C GLY A 63 -2.08 0.57 12.07
N GLY A 64 -0.85 0.90 12.51
CA GLY A 64 -0.11 0.14 13.53
C GLY A 64 -0.85 0.08 14.86
N ILE A 65 -1.27 1.23 15.38
CA ILE A 65 -2.02 1.31 16.65
C ILE A 65 -3.30 0.46 16.60
N ILE A 66 -4.02 0.48 15.47
CA ILE A 66 -5.24 -0.33 15.26
C ILE A 66 -4.92 -1.83 15.27
N ALA A 67 -3.84 -2.24 14.60
CA ALA A 67 -3.42 -3.64 14.58
C ALA A 67 -2.99 -4.13 15.96
N ASP A 68 -2.24 -3.31 16.71
CA ASP A 68 -1.70 -3.69 18.01
C ASP A 68 -2.78 -3.77 19.09
N LYS A 69 -3.76 -2.85 19.08
CA LYS A 69 -4.72 -2.70 20.20
C LYS A 69 -6.12 -3.24 19.94
N VAL A 70 -6.55 -3.39 18.70
CA VAL A 70 -7.97 -3.60 18.37
C VAL A 70 -8.21 -4.84 17.52
N LEU A 71 -7.61 -4.90 16.32
CA LEU A 71 -8.02 -5.86 15.29
C LEU A 71 -7.05 -7.02 15.08
N GLY A 72 -5.78 -6.85 15.48
CA GLY A 72 -4.69 -7.77 15.13
C GLY A 72 -4.23 -7.60 13.68
N TYR A 73 -2.96 -7.94 13.42
CA TYR A 73 -2.33 -7.71 12.11
C TYR A 73 -3.09 -8.32 10.93
N GLY A 74 -3.51 -9.58 11.02
CA GLY A 74 -4.14 -10.30 9.90
C GLY A 74 -5.45 -9.65 9.41
N LYS A 75 -6.30 -9.18 10.33
CA LYS A 75 -7.54 -8.48 9.98
C LYS A 75 -7.26 -7.08 9.45
N THR A 76 -6.36 -6.33 10.10
CA THR A 76 -6.01 -4.97 9.66
C THR A 76 -5.44 -4.95 8.24
N ILE A 77 -4.54 -5.89 7.92
CA ILE A 77 -3.96 -6.03 6.58
C ILE A 77 -5.03 -6.37 5.55
N SER A 78 -5.91 -7.34 5.85
CA SER A 78 -6.98 -7.75 4.93
C SER A 78 -7.95 -6.61 4.64
N ILE A 79 -8.34 -5.83 5.67
CA ILE A 79 -9.18 -4.63 5.51
C ILE A 79 -8.43 -3.59 4.67
N GLY A 80 -7.14 -3.38 4.94
CA GLY A 80 -6.29 -2.48 4.17
C GLY A 80 -6.28 -2.79 2.67
N LEU A 81 -6.14 -4.07 2.30
CA LEU A 81 -6.22 -4.52 0.91
C LEU A 81 -7.58 -4.21 0.26
N VAL A 82 -8.68 -4.50 0.95
CA VAL A 82 -10.04 -4.24 0.42
C VAL A 82 -10.29 -2.74 0.25
N VAL A 83 -9.92 -1.94 1.24
CA VAL A 83 -10.05 -0.47 1.20
C VAL A 83 -9.20 0.09 0.06
N MET A 84 -7.96 -0.34 -0.09
CA MET A 84 -7.08 0.11 -1.16
C MET A 84 -7.59 -0.27 -2.53
N PHE A 85 -8.10 -1.50 -2.70
CA PHE A 85 -8.74 -1.95 -3.93
C PHE A 85 -9.94 -1.07 -4.30
N ALA A 86 -10.80 -0.74 -3.33
CA ALA A 86 -11.91 0.19 -3.55
C ALA A 86 -11.42 1.57 -3.99
N GLY A 87 -10.32 2.05 -3.42
CA GLY A 87 -9.69 3.31 -3.84
C GLY A 87 -9.20 3.28 -5.29
N TYR A 88 -8.51 2.23 -5.71
CA TYR A 88 -8.11 2.05 -7.11
C TYR A 88 -9.31 1.92 -8.05
N PHE A 89 -10.37 1.23 -7.61
CA PHE A 89 -11.60 1.11 -8.37
C PHE A 89 -12.27 2.47 -8.59
N LEU A 90 -12.36 3.31 -7.54
CA LEU A 90 -12.87 4.68 -7.65
C LEU A 90 -12.03 5.53 -8.63
N LEU A 91 -10.70 5.37 -8.61
CA LEU A 91 -9.80 6.08 -9.52
C LEU A 91 -9.98 5.65 -10.98
N ALA A 92 -10.36 4.38 -11.21
CA ALA A 92 -10.58 3.82 -12.53
C ALA A 92 -11.92 4.23 -13.18
N LEU A 93 -12.84 4.82 -12.41
CA LEU A 93 -14.14 5.24 -12.93
C LEU A 93 -13.98 6.36 -13.98
N PRO A 94 -14.60 6.22 -15.17
CA PRO A 94 -14.48 7.21 -16.22
C PRO A 94 -15.23 8.49 -15.84
N THR A 95 -14.59 9.64 -16.08
CA THR A 95 -15.21 10.97 -15.94
C THR A 95 -14.89 11.82 -17.16
N THR A 96 -15.72 12.85 -17.41
CA THR A 96 -15.50 13.77 -18.53
C THR A 96 -14.27 14.65 -18.30
N MET A 97 -13.75 15.27 -19.37
CA MET A 97 -12.62 16.20 -19.28
C MET A 97 -12.94 17.36 -18.34
N ASN A 98 -11.94 17.80 -17.56
CA ASN A 98 -12.07 18.85 -16.55
C ASN A 98 -13.14 18.61 -15.47
N SER A 99 -13.60 17.36 -15.28
CA SER A 99 -14.57 17.00 -14.24
C SER A 99 -14.13 15.79 -13.41
N GLY A 100 -14.71 15.63 -12.23
CA GLY A 100 -14.46 14.47 -11.37
C GLY A 100 -13.17 14.55 -10.54
N LEU A 101 -12.57 15.74 -10.37
CA LEU A 101 -11.42 15.91 -9.48
C LEU A 101 -11.72 15.43 -8.05
N MET A 102 -12.93 15.72 -7.55
CA MET A 102 -13.34 15.26 -6.22
C MET A 102 -13.32 13.73 -6.09
N LEU A 103 -13.68 13.02 -7.17
CA LEU A 103 -13.61 11.55 -7.20
C LEU A 103 -12.15 11.07 -7.11
N VAL A 104 -11.23 11.74 -7.82
CA VAL A 104 -9.79 11.47 -7.71
C VAL A 104 -9.29 11.71 -6.29
N ILE A 105 -9.62 12.85 -5.68
CA ILE A 105 -9.19 13.17 -4.31
C ILE A 105 -9.74 12.15 -3.30
N LEU A 106 -11.02 11.77 -3.44
CA LEU A 106 -11.63 10.73 -2.62
C LEU A 106 -10.92 9.38 -2.82
N ALA A 107 -10.65 8.99 -4.06
CA ALA A 107 -9.93 7.76 -4.38
C ALA A 107 -8.53 7.75 -3.74
N LEU A 108 -7.77 8.85 -3.83
CA LEU A 108 -6.46 8.98 -3.19
C LEU A 108 -6.54 8.89 -1.67
N GLY A 109 -7.56 9.50 -1.05
CA GLY A 109 -7.82 9.39 0.38
C GLY A 109 -8.07 7.93 0.80
N VAL A 110 -8.91 7.22 0.04
CA VAL A 110 -9.21 5.80 0.27
C VAL A 110 -7.96 4.92 0.06
N ILE A 111 -7.17 5.16 -0.99
CA ILE A 111 -5.90 4.45 -1.23
C ILE A 111 -4.93 4.68 -0.06
N SER A 112 -4.83 5.93 0.42
CA SER A 112 -3.94 6.28 1.53
C SER A 112 -4.35 5.59 2.84
N LEU A 113 -5.66 5.53 3.12
CA LEU A 113 -6.20 4.78 4.27
C LEU A 113 -5.91 3.28 4.16
N GLY A 114 -6.17 2.68 3.00
CA GLY A 114 -5.86 1.27 2.75
C GLY A 114 -4.36 0.97 2.92
N THR A 115 -3.50 1.84 2.41
CA THR A 115 -2.04 1.73 2.55
C THR A 115 -1.60 1.85 4.02
N GLY A 116 -2.23 2.75 4.78
CA GLY A 116 -1.99 2.90 6.21
C GLY A 116 -2.26 1.63 7.01
N LEU A 117 -3.34 0.92 6.69
CA LEU A 117 -3.69 -0.34 7.34
C LEU A 117 -2.80 -1.52 6.88
N PHE A 118 -2.19 -1.43 5.70
CA PHE A 118 -1.43 -2.52 5.08
C PHE A 118 0.07 -2.46 5.36
N LYS A 119 0.74 -1.35 5.00
CA LYS A 119 2.19 -1.29 4.76
C LYS A 119 3.06 -1.57 6.00
N GLY A 120 2.75 -0.94 7.13
CA GLY A 120 3.49 -1.17 8.37
C GLY A 120 3.15 -2.51 9.01
N ASN A 121 1.87 -2.88 8.96
CA ASN A 121 1.35 -4.08 9.60
C ASN A 121 1.82 -5.37 8.94
N LEU A 122 2.00 -5.38 7.61
CA LEU A 122 2.50 -6.56 6.90
C LEU A 122 3.95 -6.87 7.27
N GLN A 123 4.80 -5.85 7.41
CA GLN A 123 6.19 -6.02 7.84
C GLN A 123 6.28 -6.54 9.27
N ALA A 124 5.48 -5.99 10.18
CA ALA A 124 5.37 -6.47 11.56
C ALA A 124 4.89 -7.93 11.61
N LEU A 125 3.84 -8.26 10.84
CA LEU A 125 3.33 -9.62 10.73
C LEU A 125 4.39 -10.60 10.24
N VAL A 126 5.18 -10.24 9.22
CA VAL A 126 6.29 -11.06 8.74
C VAL A 126 7.31 -11.25 9.86
N GLY A 127 7.71 -10.19 10.57
CA GLY A 127 8.62 -10.29 11.72
C GLY A 127 8.14 -11.29 12.77
N ASN A 128 6.87 -11.19 13.16
CA ASN A 128 6.26 -12.03 14.20
C ASN A 128 6.23 -13.52 13.82
N MET A 129 6.18 -13.86 12.51
CA MET A 129 6.24 -15.25 12.06
C MET A 129 7.58 -15.94 12.38
N TYR A 130 8.64 -15.17 12.62
CA TYR A 130 9.99 -15.68 12.92
C TYR A 130 10.38 -15.52 14.39
N ASP A 131 9.46 -15.08 15.25
CA ASP A 131 9.70 -15.11 16.70
C ASP A 131 9.62 -16.53 17.28
N ASP A 132 9.04 -17.48 16.52
CA ASP A 132 9.12 -18.91 16.82
C ASP A 132 10.58 -19.39 16.71
N PRO A 133 11.16 -20.01 17.76
CA PRO A 133 12.53 -20.53 17.75
C PRO A 133 12.87 -21.44 16.56
N LYS A 134 11.86 -22.13 16.00
CA LYS A 134 12.02 -22.98 14.81
C LYS A 134 12.45 -22.20 13.57
N TYR A 135 12.01 -20.95 13.43
CA TYR A 135 12.24 -20.12 12.25
C TYR A 135 13.17 -18.94 12.50
N SER A 136 13.45 -18.59 13.76
CA SER A 136 14.32 -17.46 14.18
C SER A 136 15.56 -17.22 13.30
N SER A 137 16.35 -18.26 13.00
CA SER A 137 17.58 -18.14 12.19
C SER A 137 17.34 -17.74 10.72
N LYS A 138 16.09 -17.82 10.24
CA LYS A 138 15.71 -17.52 8.85
C LYS A 138 15.06 -16.15 8.69
N ARG A 139 14.98 -15.35 9.77
CA ARG A 139 14.35 -14.02 9.76
C ARG A 139 14.97 -13.10 8.72
N ASP A 140 16.30 -12.99 8.68
CA ASP A 140 16.99 -12.08 7.76
C ASP A 140 16.78 -12.47 6.29
N VAL A 141 16.87 -13.77 6.01
CA VAL A 141 16.59 -14.33 4.67
C VAL A 141 15.14 -14.05 4.27
N ALA A 142 14.20 -14.16 5.21
CA ALA A 142 12.80 -13.86 4.95
C ALA A 142 12.56 -12.38 4.60
N PHE A 143 13.22 -11.45 5.30
CA PHE A 143 13.14 -10.02 4.96
C PHE A 143 13.78 -9.73 3.60
N ASN A 144 14.89 -10.39 3.25
CA ASN A 144 15.44 -10.28 1.89
C ASN A 144 14.43 -10.75 0.83
N ILE A 145 13.79 -11.91 1.04
CA ILE A 145 12.73 -12.39 0.16
C ILE A 145 11.58 -11.40 0.08
N PHE A 146 11.13 -10.89 1.22
CA PHE A 146 10.03 -9.92 1.29
C PHE A 146 10.34 -8.61 0.54
N TYR A 147 11.57 -8.10 0.66
CA TYR A 147 12.02 -6.89 -0.03
C TYR A 147 12.31 -7.10 -1.51
N MET A 148 12.71 -8.31 -1.93
CA MET A 148 12.80 -8.63 -3.37
C MET A 148 11.46 -8.39 -4.06
N GLY A 149 10.35 -8.75 -3.41
CA GLY A 149 9.00 -8.52 -3.96
C GLY A 149 8.63 -7.04 -4.12
N ILE A 150 9.35 -6.10 -3.50
CA ILE A 150 9.14 -4.67 -3.72
C ILE A 150 9.78 -4.18 -5.02
N ASN A 151 10.89 -4.81 -5.40
CA ASN A 151 11.74 -4.35 -6.51
C ASN A 151 11.43 -5.06 -7.85
N ILE A 152 10.67 -6.16 -7.82
CA ILE A 152 10.18 -6.88 -8.99
C ILE A 152 8.85 -6.24 -9.42
#